data_AF-A0AAN8IYK8-F1
#
_entry.id   AF-A0AAN8IYK8-F1
#
_cell.length_a   1.000
_cell.length_b   1.000
_cell.length_c   1.000
_cell.angle_alpha   90.00
_cell.angle_beta   90.00
_cell.angle_gamma   90.00
#
_symmetry.space_group_name_H-M   'P 1'
#
loop_
_entity.id
_entity.type
_entity.pdbx_description
1 polymer ?
#
loop_
_entity_poly.entity_id
_entity_poly.type
_entity_poly.pdbx_seq_one_letter_code
_entity_poly.pdbx_strand_id
1 'polypeptide(L)'
;MWDPHASEAQYHSANNFRTIQHCESYCRDTCSRGSPQYSGEPRVNVERPVTSCASSATCGNDFQCASVGSQHLCCPTPVSICSSKGGRPHDITPRSTIFHPGFLVTTGRETVRFYYDTTTGRCQDFVYRGAGGNFNNFLSRHECELYCARCKFRHNASYLCTSFKKI
;
A
#
# COMPACT_ATOMS: atom_id res chain seq x y z
N MET A 1 13.47 -4.97 -8.84
CA MET A 1 14.23 -4.69 -7.60
C MET A 1 15.33 -5.72 -7.55
N TRP A 2 16.60 -5.31 -7.62
CA TRP A 2 17.63 -6.11 -8.28
C TRP A 2 18.77 -6.53 -7.35
N ASP A 3 18.97 -7.85 -7.26
CA ASP A 3 20.24 -8.52 -6.96
C ASP A 3 20.39 -9.66 -7.99
N PRO A 4 21.42 -9.65 -8.86
CA PRO A 4 21.63 -10.66 -9.90
C PRO A 4 22.25 -11.95 -9.39
N HIS A 5 22.63 -12.02 -8.11
CA HIS A 5 23.30 -13.18 -7.51
C HIS A 5 22.52 -13.80 -6.35
N ALA A 6 21.29 -13.32 -6.10
CA ALA A 6 20.43 -13.94 -5.11
C ALA A 6 19.91 -15.30 -5.60
N SER A 7 20.47 -16.37 -5.05
CA SER A 7 20.06 -17.75 -5.33
C SER A 7 18.68 -18.10 -4.78
N GLU A 8 18.07 -17.23 -3.98
CA GLU A 8 16.82 -17.46 -3.23
C GLU A 8 15.86 -16.28 -3.42
N ALA A 9 15.37 -16.10 -4.64
CA ALA A 9 14.48 -15.00 -5.04
C ALA A 9 13.12 -14.93 -4.28
N GLN A 10 12.83 -15.89 -3.41
CA GLN A 10 11.57 -15.99 -2.65
C GLN A 10 11.49 -15.07 -1.42
N TYR A 11 12.59 -14.40 -1.02
CA TYR A 11 12.65 -13.68 0.26
C TYR A 11 13.14 -12.23 0.17
N HIS A 12 13.10 -11.61 -1.02
CA HIS A 12 13.48 -10.20 -1.12
C HIS A 12 12.32 -9.31 -0.66
N SER A 13 12.49 -8.76 0.55
CA SER A 13 11.72 -7.61 0.97
C SER A 13 11.97 -6.46 -0.01
N ALA A 14 10.91 -5.76 -0.42
CA ALA A 14 11.02 -4.56 -1.24
C ALA A 14 11.83 -3.44 -0.53
N ASN A 15 12.11 -3.59 0.76
CA ASN A 15 12.91 -2.65 1.55
C ASN A 15 14.42 -2.99 1.56
N ASN A 16 14.95 -3.65 0.53
CA ASN A 16 16.38 -3.96 0.41
C ASN A 16 17.08 -2.98 -0.55
N PHE A 17 17.73 -1.94 0.01
CA PHE A 17 18.39 -0.89 -0.76
C PHE A 17 19.91 -0.92 -0.59
N ARG A 18 20.65 -0.73 -1.70
CA ARG A 18 22.13 -0.71 -1.70
C ARG A 18 22.73 0.42 -0.87
N THR A 19 22.07 1.58 -0.79
CA THR A 19 22.54 2.76 -0.05
C THR A 19 21.39 3.43 0.70
N ILE A 20 21.70 4.12 1.79
CA ILE A 20 20.73 4.93 2.56
C ILE A 20 20.08 5.98 1.64
N GLN A 21 20.88 6.64 0.81
CA GLN A 21 20.39 7.65 -0.14
C GLN A 21 19.36 7.07 -1.11
N HIS A 22 19.56 5.84 -1.60
CA HIS A 22 18.58 5.18 -2.47
C HIS A 22 17.31 4.78 -1.73
N CYS A 23 17.42 4.34 -0.47
CA CYS A 23 16.26 4.10 0.39
C CYS A 23 15.45 5.38 0.59
N GLU A 24 16.12 6.47 0.98
CA GLU A 24 15.48 7.75 1.26
C GLU A 24 14.86 8.38 0.02
N SER A 25 15.53 8.33 -1.14
CA SER A 25 14.96 8.83 -2.38
C SER A 25 13.78 7.98 -2.83
N TYR A 26 13.90 6.65 -2.81
CA TYR A 26 12.80 5.76 -3.18
C TYR A 26 11.56 5.96 -2.30
N CYS A 27 11.74 6.04 -0.98
CA CYS A 27 10.65 6.24 -0.02
C CYS A 27 10.05 7.66 -0.11
N ARG A 28 10.84 8.66 -0.51
CA ARG A 28 10.36 10.04 -0.72
C ARG A 28 9.57 10.18 -2.02
N ASP A 29 10.00 9.49 -3.06
CA ASP A 29 9.51 9.67 -4.43
C ASP A 29 8.47 8.59 -4.84
N THR A 30 7.89 7.88 -3.87
CA THR A 30 6.81 6.90 -4.08
C THR A 30 5.54 7.26 -3.31
N CYS A 31 4.46 6.54 -3.59
CA CYS A 31 3.20 6.70 -2.89
C CYS A 31 3.37 6.49 -1.38
N SER A 32 2.77 7.38 -0.58
CA SER A 32 2.90 7.35 0.88
C SER A 32 2.42 6.04 1.52
N ARG A 33 1.49 5.33 0.85
CA ARG A 33 1.02 4.01 1.24
C ARG A 33 0.54 3.28 0.00
N GLY A 34 1.00 2.05 -0.18
CA GLY A 34 0.67 1.28 -1.37
C GLY A 34 1.66 1.47 -2.51
N SER A 35 1.75 0.48 -3.39
CA SER A 35 2.49 0.63 -4.65
C SER A 35 1.70 1.53 -5.61
N PRO A 36 2.37 2.36 -6.43
CA PRO A 36 1.68 3.12 -7.47
C PRO A 36 1.01 2.18 -8.47
N GLN A 37 0.05 2.70 -9.23
CA GLN A 37 -0.51 1.99 -10.37
C GLN A 37 0.60 1.80 -11.41
N TYR A 38 0.70 0.59 -11.96
CA TYR A 38 1.59 0.30 -13.08
C TYR A 38 0.78 0.09 -14.35
N SER A 39 1.31 0.57 -15.47
CA SER A 39 0.86 0.18 -16.81
C SER A 39 1.83 -0.85 -17.37
N GLY A 40 1.32 -2.01 -17.77
CA GLY A 40 2.12 -3.00 -18.50
C GLY A 40 2.05 -2.73 -20.00
N GLU A 41 3.20 -2.53 -20.64
CA GLU A 41 3.31 -2.78 -22.08
C GLU A 41 3.52 -4.28 -22.29
N PRO A 42 2.66 -5.01 -23.03
CA PRO A 42 2.70 -6.48 -23.13
C PRO A 42 4.00 -7.05 -23.71
N ARG A 43 4.89 -6.20 -24.25
CA ARG A 43 6.04 -6.60 -25.08
C ARG A 43 7.37 -6.61 -24.36
N VAL A 44 7.44 -6.02 -23.17
CA VAL A 44 8.66 -5.96 -22.34
C VAL A 44 8.16 -6.14 -20.92
N ASN A 45 8.61 -7.16 -20.20
CA ASN A 45 8.23 -7.41 -18.79
C ASN A 45 8.74 -6.29 -17.85
N VAL A 46 8.32 -5.05 -18.10
CA VAL A 46 8.76 -3.81 -17.50
C VAL A 46 7.48 -3.06 -17.16
N GLU A 47 6.98 -3.33 -15.96
CA GLU A 47 5.92 -2.53 -15.37
C GLU A 47 6.47 -1.14 -15.05
N ARG A 48 5.85 -0.10 -15.61
CA ARG A 48 6.20 1.30 -15.32
C ARG A 48 5.08 1.98 -14.54
N PRO A 49 5.41 2.79 -13.53
CA PRO A 49 4.40 3.50 -12.78
C PRO A 49 3.70 4.52 -13.69
N VAL A 50 2.39 4.62 -13.54
CA VAL A 50 1.58 5.63 -14.23
C VAL A 50 1.89 6.99 -13.61
N THR A 51 2.55 7.84 -14.40
CA THR A 51 2.95 9.21 -14.04
C THR A 51 2.09 10.24 -14.78
N SER A 52 2.16 11.51 -14.38
CA SER A 52 1.47 12.63 -15.04
C SER A 52 -0.06 12.53 -15.00
N CYS A 53 -0.60 11.94 -13.93
CA CYS A 53 -2.04 11.81 -13.73
C CYS A 53 -2.78 13.15 -13.51
N ALA A 54 -2.04 14.23 -13.29
CA ALA A 54 -2.60 15.57 -13.16
C ALA A 54 -2.82 16.26 -14.53
N SER A 55 -2.25 15.71 -15.62
CA SER A 55 -2.25 16.36 -16.94
C SER A 55 -2.70 15.46 -18.08
N SER A 56 -2.26 14.20 -18.13
CA SER A 56 -2.49 13.33 -19.30
C SER A 56 -2.98 11.92 -18.96
N ALA A 57 -2.44 11.31 -17.91
CA ALA A 57 -2.82 9.95 -17.53
C ALA A 57 -4.09 9.94 -16.66
N THR A 58 -4.90 8.89 -16.76
CA THR A 58 -6.04 8.67 -15.87
C THR A 58 -5.75 7.50 -14.95
N CYS A 59 -5.96 7.70 -13.64
CA CYS A 59 -5.80 6.64 -12.65
C CYS A 59 -6.98 5.66 -12.72
N GLY A 60 -6.72 4.37 -12.50
CA GLY A 60 -7.75 3.36 -12.36
C GLY A 60 -8.58 3.54 -11.08
N ASN A 61 -9.72 2.86 -10.98
CA ASN A 61 -10.71 3.06 -9.89
C ASN A 61 -10.15 2.89 -8.47
N ASP A 62 -9.18 1.99 -8.27
CA ASP A 62 -8.56 1.74 -6.97
C ASP A 62 -7.46 2.77 -6.63
N PHE A 63 -7.21 3.74 -7.51
CA PHE A 63 -6.13 4.73 -7.43
C PHE A 63 -6.64 6.17 -7.58
N GLN A 64 -5.89 7.11 -7.02
CA GLN A 64 -6.11 8.55 -7.15
C GLN A 64 -4.79 9.25 -7.48
N CYS A 65 -4.88 10.37 -8.18
CA CYS A 65 -3.69 11.15 -8.48
C CYS A 65 -3.16 11.85 -7.22
N ALA A 66 -1.88 11.67 -6.92
CA ALA A 66 -1.22 12.28 -5.79
C ALA A 66 0.09 12.94 -6.23
N SER A 67 0.38 14.11 -5.65
CA SER A 67 1.68 14.79 -5.81
C SER A 67 2.72 14.10 -4.93
N VAL A 68 3.78 13.58 -5.55
CA VAL A 68 4.87 12.83 -4.92
C VAL A 68 6.19 13.45 -5.39
N GLY A 69 6.84 14.21 -4.52
CA GLY A 69 8.00 15.02 -4.89
C GLY A 69 7.64 16.01 -6.02
N SER A 70 8.36 15.93 -7.13
CA SER A 70 8.11 16.74 -8.33
C SER A 70 7.20 16.06 -9.36
N GLN A 71 6.66 14.87 -9.05
CA GLN A 71 5.86 14.07 -9.97
C GLN A 71 4.42 13.91 -9.47
N HIS A 72 3.55 13.48 -10.38
CA HIS A 72 2.18 13.09 -10.06
C HIS A 72 2.02 11.60 -10.36
N LEU A 73 1.72 10.81 -9.33
CA LEU A 73 1.57 9.36 -9.41
C LEU A 73 0.14 8.93 -9.11
N CYS A 74 -0.31 7.86 -9.75
CA CYS A 74 -1.54 7.18 -9.37
C CYS A 74 -1.29 6.31 -8.14
N CYS A 75 -1.71 6.79 -6.96
CA CYS A 75 -1.52 6.11 -5.69
C CYS A 75 -2.81 5.45 -5.20
N PRO A 76 -2.74 4.31 -4.48
CA PRO A 76 -3.94 3.63 -4.02
C PRO A 76 -4.82 4.52 -3.15
N THR A 77 -6.13 4.43 -3.36
CA THR A 77 -7.09 5.17 -2.54
C THR A 77 -7.18 4.56 -1.13
N PRO A 78 -7.58 5.35 -0.12
CA PRO A 78 -7.93 4.81 1.18
C PRO A 78 -9.00 3.71 1.09
N VAL A 79 -9.95 3.83 0.15
CA VAL A 79 -10.99 2.81 -0.08
C VAL A 79 -10.36 1.49 -0.52
N SER A 80 -9.42 1.52 -1.47
CA SER A 80 -8.69 0.32 -1.92
C SER A 80 -7.86 -0.29 -0.79
N ILE A 81 -7.12 0.53 -0.05
CA ILE A 81 -6.27 0.08 1.06
C ILE A 81 -7.08 -0.49 2.22
N CYS A 82 -8.16 0.17 2.63
CA CYS A 82 -8.98 -0.27 3.76
C CYS A 82 -9.99 -1.36 3.40
N SER A 83 -10.07 -1.77 2.13
CA SER A 83 -10.90 -2.89 1.71
C SER A 83 -10.27 -4.25 2.04
N SER A 84 -11.00 -5.33 1.74
CA SER A 84 -10.48 -6.70 1.76
C SER A 84 -9.31 -6.93 0.79
N LYS A 85 -9.18 -6.13 -0.28
CA LYS A 85 -8.03 -6.20 -1.19
C LYS A 85 -6.74 -5.77 -0.48
N GLY A 86 -6.84 -4.85 0.48
CA GLY A 86 -5.70 -4.33 1.22
C GLY A 86 -4.73 -3.52 0.34
N GLY A 87 -5.24 -2.84 -0.69
CA GLY A 87 -4.43 -2.06 -1.62
C GLY A 87 -3.58 -2.89 -2.60
N ARG A 88 -3.86 -4.19 -2.77
CA ARG A 88 -3.22 -5.00 -3.82
C ARG A 88 -4.06 -4.95 -5.11
N PRO A 89 -3.43 -4.71 -6.28
CA PRO A 89 -4.14 -4.70 -7.56
C PRO A 89 -4.60 -6.11 -7.98
N HIS A 90 -3.85 -7.15 -7.60
CA HIS A 90 -4.19 -8.55 -7.90
C HIS A 90 -3.89 -9.46 -6.71
N ASP A 91 -4.82 -10.39 -6.46
CA ASP A 91 -4.61 -11.52 -5.57
C ASP A 91 -4.35 -12.78 -6.39
N ILE A 92 -3.12 -13.30 -6.26
CA ILE A 92 -2.70 -14.53 -6.96
C ILE A 92 -3.45 -15.75 -6.40
N THR A 93 -3.87 -15.70 -5.13
CA THR A 93 -4.63 -16.75 -4.47
C THR A 93 -5.82 -16.18 -3.68
N PRO A 94 -6.95 -16.91 -3.60
CA PRO A 94 -8.08 -16.51 -2.77
C PRO A 94 -7.65 -16.43 -1.30
N ARG A 95 -7.84 -15.27 -0.67
CA ARG A 95 -7.52 -15.09 0.75
C ARG A 95 -8.65 -15.58 1.62
N SER A 96 -8.31 -16.28 2.70
CA SER A 96 -9.26 -16.68 3.75
C SER A 96 -9.53 -15.59 4.78
N THR A 97 -8.70 -14.54 4.82
CA THR A 97 -8.75 -13.46 5.80
C THR A 97 -8.62 -12.09 5.12
N ILE A 98 -9.14 -11.05 5.79
CA ILE A 98 -9.11 -9.65 5.33
C ILE A 98 -7.69 -9.07 5.44
N PHE A 99 -6.94 -9.47 6.47
CA PHE A 99 -5.53 -9.12 6.66
C PHE A 99 -4.62 -10.14 5.97
N HIS A 100 -3.34 -9.79 5.83
CA HIS A 100 -2.32 -10.72 5.37
C HIS A 100 -1.23 -10.83 6.44
N PRO A 101 -1.11 -11.97 7.15
CA PRO A 101 -0.16 -12.11 8.26
C PRO A 101 1.30 -11.98 7.81
N GLY A 102 1.56 -12.12 6.51
CA GLY A 102 2.92 -12.07 5.97
C GLY A 102 3.58 -13.44 6.06
N PHE A 103 4.89 -13.46 5.82
CA PHE A 103 5.71 -14.65 5.92
C PHE A 103 6.67 -14.51 7.09
N LEU A 104 6.91 -15.63 7.78
CA LEU A 104 7.98 -15.71 8.78
C LEU A 104 9.30 -15.68 8.01
N VAL A 105 10.16 -14.73 8.34
CA VAL A 105 11.52 -14.67 7.82
C VAL A 105 12.49 -15.07 8.93
N THR A 106 13.59 -15.73 8.57
CA THR A 106 14.55 -16.33 9.51
C THR A 106 15.09 -15.34 10.55
N THR A 107 15.13 -14.06 10.20
CA THR A 107 15.58 -12.95 11.07
C THR A 107 14.43 -12.08 11.59
N GLY A 108 13.18 -12.43 11.25
CA GLY A 108 12.01 -11.62 11.50
C GLY A 108 11.42 -11.89 12.87
N ARG A 109 11.02 -10.82 13.56
CA ARG A 109 10.25 -10.90 14.79
C ARG A 109 8.77 -10.67 14.48
N GLU A 110 7.91 -11.50 15.05
CA GLU A 110 6.47 -11.25 15.03
C GLU A 110 6.14 -9.96 15.78
N THR A 111 5.27 -9.14 15.19
CA THR A 111 4.84 -7.88 15.79
C THR A 111 3.33 -7.74 15.68
N VAL A 112 2.72 -7.12 16.69
CA VAL A 112 1.31 -6.75 16.65
C VAL A 112 1.15 -5.58 15.68
N ARG A 113 0.22 -5.72 14.74
CA ARG A 113 -0.18 -4.69 13.77
C ARG A 113 -1.69 -4.55 13.80
N PHE A 114 -2.19 -3.49 13.17
CA PHE A 114 -3.62 -3.24 13.06
C PHE A 114 -4.06 -3.25 11.61
N TYR A 115 -5.28 -3.72 11.35
CA TYR A 115 -5.93 -3.68 10.04
C TYR A 115 -7.37 -3.18 10.23
N TYR A 116 -7.93 -2.58 9.19
CA TYR A 116 -9.32 -2.20 9.15
C TYR A 116 -10.16 -3.39 8.66
N ASP A 117 -11.08 -3.82 9.51
CA ASP A 117 -12.07 -4.83 9.18
C ASP A 117 -13.33 -4.13 8.67
N THR A 118 -13.64 -4.33 7.39
CA THR A 118 -14.81 -3.76 6.73
C THR A 118 -16.12 -4.34 7.23
N THR A 119 -16.12 -5.55 7.81
CA THR A 119 -17.33 -6.21 8.31
C THR A 119 -17.79 -5.62 9.64
N THR A 120 -16.84 -5.33 10.53
CA THR A 120 -17.10 -4.67 11.82
C THR A 120 -17.01 -3.14 11.75
N GLY A 121 -16.41 -2.61 10.69
CA GLY A 121 -16.16 -1.18 10.50
C GLY A 121 -15.15 -0.60 11.49
N ARG A 122 -14.25 -1.43 12.03
CA ARG A 122 -13.30 -1.07 13.10
C ARG A 122 -11.89 -1.57 12.79
N CYS A 123 -10.91 -0.94 13.41
CA CYS A 123 -9.53 -1.41 13.38
C CYS A 123 -9.30 -2.48 14.45
N GLN A 124 -8.77 -3.62 14.03
CA GLN A 124 -8.47 -4.77 14.89
C GLN A 124 -6.98 -5.11 14.78
N ASP A 125 -6.44 -5.74 15.82
CA ASP A 125 -5.06 -6.21 15.80
C ASP A 125 -4.90 -7.59 15.15
N PHE A 126 -3.69 -7.88 14.68
CA PHE A 126 -3.26 -9.18 14.21
C PHE A 126 -1.74 -9.33 14.36
N VAL A 127 -1.28 -10.58 14.35
CA VAL A 127 0.16 -10.89 14.36
C VAL A 127 0.72 -10.83 12.94
N TYR A 128 1.63 -9.89 12.72
CA TYR A 128 2.39 -9.77 11.48
C TYR A 128 3.75 -10.45 11.61
N ARG A 129 4.05 -11.32 10.65
CA ARG A 129 5.20 -12.25 10.64
C ARG A 129 6.51 -11.63 10.17
N GLY A 130 6.50 -10.35 9.77
CA GLY A 130 7.71 -9.57 9.53
C GLY A 130 7.96 -9.24 8.06
N ALA A 131 7.49 -10.05 7.10
CA ALA A 131 7.66 -9.78 5.67
C ALA A 131 6.39 -9.96 4.83
N GLY A 132 6.33 -9.23 3.70
CA GLY A 132 5.18 -9.26 2.80
C GLY A 132 3.98 -8.51 3.37
N GLY A 133 2.80 -9.13 3.35
CA GLY A 133 1.58 -8.45 3.81
C GLY A 133 0.93 -7.60 2.73
N ASN A 134 -0.11 -6.88 3.12
CA ASN A 134 -0.80 -5.90 2.30
C ASN A 134 -0.70 -4.52 2.98
N PHE A 135 -1.27 -3.49 2.35
CA PHE A 135 -1.18 -2.11 2.85
C PHE A 135 -2.23 -1.76 3.90
N ASN A 136 -3.20 -2.66 4.14
CA ASN A 136 -4.09 -2.64 5.30
C ASN A 136 -3.36 -3.18 6.55
N ASN A 137 -2.24 -2.55 6.88
CA ASN A 137 -1.34 -2.94 7.96
C ASN A 137 -0.77 -1.66 8.57
N PHE A 138 -1.10 -1.40 9.82
CA PHE A 138 -0.77 -0.18 10.55
C PHE A 138 0.01 -0.51 11.82
N LEU A 139 0.91 0.39 12.23
CA LEU A 139 1.72 0.19 13.43
C LEU A 139 0.92 0.38 14.72
N SER A 140 -0.08 1.27 14.67
CA SER A 140 -0.96 1.54 15.80
C SER A 140 -2.43 1.53 15.39
N ARG A 141 -3.29 1.23 16.37
CA ARG A 141 -4.75 1.34 16.20
C ARG A 141 -5.16 2.74 15.78
N HIS A 142 -4.53 3.76 16.39
CA HIS A 142 -4.82 5.15 16.09
C HIS A 142 -4.53 5.48 14.62
N GLU A 143 -3.38 5.09 14.07
CA GLU A 143 -3.07 5.28 12.65
C GLU A 143 -4.09 4.61 11.73
N CYS A 144 -4.50 3.38 12.05
CA CYS A 144 -5.53 2.68 11.30
C CYS A 144 -6.87 3.44 11.32
N GLU A 145 -7.31 3.90 12.50
CA GLU A 145 -8.57 4.62 12.63
C GLU A 145 -8.53 5.99 11.94
N LEU A 146 -7.40 6.69 12.04
CA LEU A 146 -7.15 7.95 11.33
C LEU A 146 -7.24 7.77 9.81
N TYR A 147 -6.69 6.68 9.28
CA TYR A 147 -6.61 6.43 7.85
C TYR A 147 -7.92 5.82 7.29
N CYS A 148 -8.46 4.79 7.94
CA CYS A 148 -9.60 4.03 7.43
C CYS A 148 -10.95 4.44 8.04
N ALA A 149 -11.00 4.70 9.35
CA ALA A 149 -12.28 4.93 10.03
C ALA A 149 -12.82 6.36 9.89
N ARG A 150 -11.98 7.32 9.47
CA ARG A 150 -12.39 8.70 9.15
C ARG A 150 -13.11 8.85 7.80
N CYS A 151 -13.08 7.84 6.94
CA CYS A 151 -13.80 7.82 5.68
C CYS A 151 -15.17 7.11 5.83
N LYS A 152 -16.06 7.63 6.68
CA LYS A 152 -17.42 7.08 6.80
C LYS A 152 -18.30 7.52 5.63
N PHE A 153 -18.98 6.55 5.02
CA PHE A 153 -20.00 6.74 3.99
C PHE A 153 -21.14 7.61 4.54
N ARG A 154 -21.48 8.72 3.86
CA ARG A 154 -22.84 9.28 3.89
C ARG A 154 -23.52 8.88 2.59
N HIS A 155 -24.74 8.34 2.68
CA HIS A 155 -25.60 8.08 1.53
C HIS A 155 -25.64 9.33 0.62
N ASN A 156 -25.41 9.14 -0.68
CA ASN A 156 -25.15 10.13 -1.75
C ASN A 156 -23.69 10.59 -1.94
N ALA A 157 -22.91 9.71 -2.59
CA ALA A 157 -21.86 10.03 -3.55
C ALA A 157 -20.76 11.04 -3.15
N SER A 158 -20.40 11.13 -1.86
CA SER A 158 -19.19 11.87 -1.45
C SER A 158 -18.62 11.32 -0.15
N TYR A 159 -17.31 11.05 -0.15
CA TYR A 159 -16.54 10.73 1.05
C TYR A 159 -16.24 12.04 1.79
N LEU A 160 -16.77 12.21 3.00
CA LEU A 160 -16.35 13.28 3.90
C LEU A 160 -15.13 12.80 4.71
N CYS A 161 -13.95 12.95 4.13
CA CYS A 161 -12.71 12.86 4.88
C CYS A 161 -12.50 14.19 5.62
N THR A 162 -12.85 14.27 6.91
CA THR A 162 -12.59 15.47 7.70
C THR A 162 -11.09 15.62 7.90
N SER A 163 -10.46 16.48 7.09
CA SER A 163 -9.07 16.89 7.24
C SER A 163 -8.92 17.70 8.53
N PHE A 164 -8.00 17.29 9.41
CA PHE A 164 -7.57 18.16 10.50
C PHE A 164 -6.64 19.22 9.89
N LYS A 165 -7.03 20.49 9.99
CA LYS A 165 -6.04 21.57 9.98
C LYS A 165 -5.06 21.26 11.12
N LYS A 166 -3.78 21.11 10.80
CA LYS A 166 -2.71 21.20 11.81
C LYS A 166 -2.89 22.55 12.50
N ILE A 167 -3.08 22.52 13.82
CA ILE A 167 -2.96 23.71 14.68
C ILE A 167 -1.49 24.10 14.72
#